data_AF-A0A3N0V778-F1
#
_entry.id   AF-A0A3N0V778-F1
#
_cell.length_a   1.000
_cell.length_b   1.000
_cell.length_c   1.000
_cell.angle_alpha   90.00
_cell.angle_beta   90.00
_cell.angle_gamma   90.00
#
_symmetry.space_group_name_H-M   'P 1'
#
loop_
_entity.id
_entity.type
_entity.pdbx_description
1 polymer ?
#
loop_
_entity_poly.entity_id
_entity_poly.type
_entity_poly.pdbx_seq_one_letter_code
_entity_poly.pdbx_strand_id
1 'polypeptide(L)' 'MRDFAYRLNISLDTLQRMERGEPTVQASTYLNALLALGVMDALCPTPTEALMASSQARVRHKKASEPDDYF' A
#
# COMPACT_ATOMS: atom_id res chain seq x y z
N MET A 1 9.01 22.51 -0.35
CA MET A 1 7.66 22.17 0.18
C MET A 1 6.60 22.16 -0.91
N ARG A 2 6.24 23.29 -1.55
CA ARG A 2 5.22 23.31 -2.63
C ARG A 2 5.55 22.40 -3.81
N ASP A 3 6.83 22.37 -4.23
CA ASP A 3 7.29 21.47 -5.29
C ASP A 3 7.08 19.98 -4.94
N PHE A 4 7.28 19.61 -3.68
CA PHE A 4 7.07 18.24 -3.23
C PHE A 4 5.58 17.86 -3.19
N ALA A 5 4.72 18.74 -2.67
CA ALA A 5 3.27 18.56 -2.74
C ALA A 5 2.78 18.41 -4.19
N TYR A 6 3.35 19.19 -5.12
CA TYR A 6 3.05 19.08 -6.55
C TYR A 6 3.48 17.73 -7.14
N ARG A 7 4.70 17.25 -6.85
CA ARG A 7 5.18 15.93 -7.29
C ARG A 7 4.32 14.78 -6.77
N LEU A 8 3.78 14.92 -5.56
CA LEU A 8 2.88 13.94 -4.96
C LEU A 8 1.43 14.06 -5.43
N ASN A 9 1.11 15.09 -6.22
CA ASN A 9 -0.24 15.43 -6.66
C ASN A 9 -1.23 15.59 -5.48
N ILE A 10 -0.80 16.26 -4.41
CA ILE A 10 -1.61 16.56 -3.23
C ILE A 10 -1.61 18.05 -2.91
N SER A 11 -2.59 18.48 -2.10
CA SER A 11 -2.60 19.85 -1.58
C SER A 11 -1.49 20.07 -0.56
N LEU A 12 -1.06 21.33 -0.39
CA LEU A 12 -0.09 21.69 0.65
C LEU A 12 -0.63 21.40 2.06
N ASP A 13 -1.94 21.55 2.27
CA ASP A 13 -2.61 21.20 3.53
C ASP A 13 -2.47 19.70 3.84
N THR A 14 -2.72 18.85 2.83
CA THR A 14 -2.53 17.39 2.97
C THR A 14 -1.09 17.05 3.32
N LEU A 15 -0.11 17.71 2.71
CA LEU A 15 1.30 17.52 3.04
C LEU A 15 1.59 17.91 4.50
N GLN A 16 1.06 19.04 4.98
CA GLN A 16 1.24 19.49 6.36
C GLN A 16 0.60 18.53 7.38
N ARG A 17 -0.59 18.00 7.08
CA ARG A 17 -1.27 16.99 7.90
C ARG A 17 -0.48 15.68 7.95
N MET A 18 0.12 15.30 6.82
CA MET A 18 1.01 14.14 6.72
C MET A 18 2.27 14.32 7.57
N GLU A 19 2.90 15.50 7.55
CA GLU A 19 4.07 15.81 8.39
C GLU A 19 3.75 15.82 9.90
N ARG A 20 2.50 16.15 10.26
CA ARG A 20 2.00 16.06 11.65
C ARG A 20 1.67 14.62 12.08
N GLY A 21 1.71 13.66 11.16
CA GLY A 21 1.36 12.27 11.43
C GLY A 21 -0.13 12.07 11.68
N GLU A 22 -1.01 12.89 11.08
CA GLU A 22 -2.44 12.74 11.28
C GLU A 22 -2.95 11.38 10.74
N PRO A 23 -3.72 10.62 11.55
CA PRO A 23 -4.18 9.28 11.19
C PRO A 23 -5.22 9.26 10.06
N THR A 24 -5.81 10.43 9.75
CA THR A 24 -6.79 10.60 8.69
C THR A 24 -6.17 10.64 7.29
N VAL A 25 -4.84 10.81 7.18
CA VAL A 25 -4.16 10.80 5.89
C VAL A 25 -4.07 9.37 5.38
N GLN A 26 -4.41 9.15 4.10
CA GLN A 26 -4.41 7.81 3.52
C GLN A 26 -2.99 7.22 3.52
N ALA A 27 -2.87 5.94 3.86
CA ALA A 27 -1.60 5.22 3.84
C ALA A 27 -0.91 5.27 2.45
N SER A 28 -1.70 5.25 1.38
CA SER A 28 -1.23 5.39 0.00
C SER A 28 -0.45 6.69 -0.23
N THR A 29 -0.83 7.79 0.45
CA THR A 29 -0.14 9.08 0.35
C THR A 29 1.26 9.01 0.94
N TYR A 30 1.41 8.34 2.09
CA TYR A 30 2.74 8.09 2.69
C TYR A 30 3.60 7.20 1.79
N LEU A 31 3.03 6.12 1.24
CA LEU A 31 3.76 5.25 0.31
C LEU A 31 4.22 6.01 -0.95
N ASN A 32 3.36 6.86 -1.50
CA ASN A 32 3.74 7.70 -2.64
C ASN A 32 4.85 8.69 -2.28
N ALA A 33 4.82 9.26 -1.07
CA ALA A 33 5.89 10.12 -0.57
C ALA A 33 7.23 9.39 -0.47
N LEU A 34 7.24 8.17 0.06
CA LEU A 34 8.44 7.33 0.16
C LEU A 34 9.00 6.97 -1.22
N LEU A 35 8.11 6.69 -2.19
CA LEU A 35 8.49 6.43 -3.57
C LEU A 35 9.12 7.67 -4.22
N ALA A 36 8.49 8.84 -4.09
CA ALA A 36 8.99 10.10 -4.65
C ALA A 36 10.31 10.56 -4.03
N LEU A 37 10.58 10.18 -2.79
CA LEU A 37 11.85 10.42 -2.10
C LEU A 37 12.94 9.41 -2.47
N GLY A 38 12.61 8.33 -3.19
CA GLY A 38 13.56 7.28 -3.58
C GLY A 38 14.04 6.41 -2.42
N VAL A 39 13.30 6.37 -1.31
CA VAL A 39 13.66 5.57 -0.11
C VAL A 39 12.87 4.27 0.00
N MET A 40 11.94 4.02 -0.93
CA MET A 40 11.10 2.82 -0.92
C MET A 40 11.94 1.53 -0.92
N ASP A 41 13.02 1.48 -1.71
CA ASP A 41 13.87 0.29 -1.82
C ASP A 41 14.59 -0.06 -0.50
N ALA A 42 14.85 0.93 0.35
CA ALA A 42 15.45 0.72 1.66
C ALA A 42 14.43 0.18 2.69
N LEU A 43 13.14 0.49 2.53
CA LEU A 43 12.08 0.11 3.45
C LEU A 43 11.39 -1.20 3.04
N CYS A 44 11.31 -1.44 1.74
CA CYS A 44 10.63 -2.58 1.13
C CYS A 44 11.65 -3.38 0.31
N PRO A 45 12.57 -4.11 0.96
CA PRO A 45 13.54 -4.93 0.26
C PRO A 45 12.80 -5.93 -0.63
N THR A 46 13.26 -6.07 -1.87
CA THR A 46 12.69 -7.03 -2.81
C THR A 46 12.74 -8.43 -2.20
N PRO A 47 11.62 -9.17 -2.15
CA PRO A 47 11.61 -10.53 -1.62
C PRO A 47 12.59 -11.42 -2.38
N THR A 48 13.14 -12.42 -1.71
CA THR A 48 14.01 -13.41 -2.36
C THR A 48 13.25 -14.16 -3.46
N GLU A 49 13.97 -14.67 -4.47
CA GLU A 49 13.36 -15.46 -5.55
C GLU A 49 12.53 -16.64 -5.03
N ALA A 50 12.96 -17.26 -3.93
CA ALA A 50 12.22 -18.33 -3.26
C ALA A 50 10.84 -17.90 -2.75
N LEU A 51 10.69 -16.65 -2.31
CA LEU A 51 9.40 -16.08 -1.89
C LEU A 51 8.53 -15.67 -3.09
N MET A 52 9.14 -15.32 -4.22
CA MET A 52 8.44 -14.98 -5.46
C MET A 52 8.04 -16.22 -6.27
N ALA A 53 8.76 -17.33 -6.10
CA ALA A 53 8.46 -18.64 -6.68
C ALA A 53 7.28 -19.32 -5.97
N SER A 54 6.12 -18.67 -5.90
CA SER A 54 4.92 -19.34 -5.42
C SER A 54 4.44 -20.34 -6.49
N SER A 55 4.62 -21.64 -6.25
CA SER A 55 4.04 -22.71 -7.06
C SER A 55 2.55 -22.93 -6.79
N GLN A 56 2.01 -22.30 -5.76
CA GLN A 56 0.59 -22.39 -5.43
C GLN A 56 -0.19 -21.28 -6.12
N ALA A 57 -1.13 -21.69 -6.98
CA ALA A 57 -2.16 -20.81 -7.50
C ALA A 57 -2.74 -20.03 -6.31
N ARG A 58 -2.83 -18.69 -6.44
CA ARG A 58 -3.39 -17.80 -5.41
C ARG A 58 -4.56 -18.50 -4.75
N VAL A 59 -4.53 -18.64 -3.43
CA VAL A 59 -5.67 -19.17 -2.68
C VAL A 59 -6.80 -18.16 -2.81
N ARG A 60 -7.53 -18.21 -3.93
CA ARG A 60 -8.91 -17.76 -3.94
C ARG A 60 -9.57 -18.68 -2.93
N HIS A 61 -9.94 -18.14 -1.78
CA HIS A 61 -10.93 -18.80 -0.95
C HIS A 61 -12.12 -19.10 -1.87
N LYS A 62 -12.24 -20.36 -2.29
CA LYS A 62 -13.48 -20.85 -2.87
C LYS A 62 -14.48 -20.65 -1.74
N LYS A 63 -15.46 -19.75 -1.93
CA LYS A 63 -16.62 -19.66 -1.04
C LYS A 63 -17.10 -21.11 -0.90
N ALA A 64 -17.02 -21.66 0.31
CA ALA A 64 -17.55 -22.98 0.55
C ALA A 64 -19.00 -22.95 0.04
N SER A 65 -19.34 -23.81 -0.91
CA SER A 65 -20.72 -24.06 -1.25
C SER A 65 -21.35 -24.59 0.03
N GLU A 66 -22.10 -23.75 0.74
CA GLU A 66 -23.04 -24.22 1.76
C GLU A 66 -23.92 -25.27 1.07
N PRO A 67 -24.00 -26.50 1.59
CA PRO A 67 -25.08 -27.39 1.17
C PRO A 67 -26.39 -26.75 1.66
N ASP A 68 -27.29 -26.48 0.73
CA ASP A 68 -28.70 -26.17 0.99
C ASP A 68 -29.35 -27.38 1.67
N ASP A 69 -29.09 -27.57 2.96
CA ASP A 69 -29.83 -28.50 3.80
C ASP A 69 -30.84 -27.68 4.62
N TYR A 70 -31.92 -27.27 3.96
CA TYR A 70 -33.15 -26.82 4.60
C TYR A 70 -33.90 -28.04 5.14
N PHE A 71 -33.93 -28.18 6.47
CA PHE A 71 -34.99 -28.86 7.23
C PHE A 71 -35.69 -27.82 8.11
#